data_AF-A0A7W8ZJT9-F1
#
_entry.id   AF-A0A7W8ZJT9-F1
#
_cell.length_a   1.000
_cell.length_b   1.000
_cell.length_c   1.000
_cell.angle_alpha   90.00
_cell.angle_beta   90.00
_cell.angle_gamma   90.00
#
_symmetry.space_group_name_H-M   'P 1'
#
loop_
_entity.id
_entity.type
_entity.pdbx_description
1 polymer ?
#
loop_
_entity_poly.entity_id
_entity_poly.type
_entity_poly.pdbx_seq_one_letter_code
_entity_poly.pdbx_strand_id
1 'polypeptide(L)'
;MGKNNVPAYYSGTSGLLLPVRNKLFYPDEFKEKSRLCFYSSMMNSIEINSSFYKIPMASTVAKWAKDVPENFRFTFKLSKMITHNKGLAFDPESVKKFMQVISLAGDKKGCLLVQFPPGVRIGNLNQLTLLMACLRECDKAGDWNIALEFRHVSLYCEQVYRLLDEYGLGMVIQDKPPANTPMLDTDLNFVYLRFHGPGGSYRGSYQDDLMSEYAAYIREWMAEGKTVYTYFNNTMGEAIANLFTLKDLVTGL
;
A
#
# COMPACT_ATOMS: atom_id res chain seq x y z
N MET A 1 -26.45 8.41 3.28
CA MET A 1 -25.90 9.32 4.31
C MET A 1 -24.40 9.12 4.32
N GLY A 2 -23.66 10.09 3.75
CA GLY A 2 -22.23 9.97 3.51
C GLY A 2 -21.47 9.90 4.83
N LYS A 3 -20.59 8.92 4.98
CA LYS A 3 -19.51 9.01 5.98
C LYS A 3 -18.75 10.29 5.63
N ASN A 4 -18.79 11.30 6.50
CA ASN A 4 -17.91 12.46 6.41
C ASN A 4 -16.49 11.93 6.46
N ASN A 5 -15.90 11.71 5.28
CA ASN A 5 -14.55 11.19 5.17
C ASN A 5 -13.63 12.36 5.46
N VAL A 6 -13.28 12.55 6.73
CA VAL A 6 -12.19 13.46 7.10
C VAL A 6 -10.97 12.99 6.31
N PRO A 7 -10.33 13.85 5.49
CA PRO A 7 -9.15 13.48 4.73
C PRO A 7 -8.11 12.90 5.69
N ALA A 8 -7.76 11.64 5.48
CA ALA A 8 -6.94 10.90 6.42
C ALA A 8 -5.59 10.57 5.81
N TYR A 9 -4.54 10.84 6.59
CA TYR A 9 -3.18 10.45 6.26
C TYR A 9 -2.81 9.17 7.00
N TYR A 10 -2.51 8.12 6.23
CA TYR A 10 -2.12 6.81 6.74
C TYR A 10 -0.68 6.50 6.31
N SER A 11 0.21 6.36 7.27
CA SER A 11 1.64 6.15 7.01
C SER A 11 2.14 4.89 7.70
N GLY A 12 2.96 4.13 7.00
CA GLY A 12 3.53 2.89 7.49
C GLY A 12 4.82 2.49 6.78
N THR A 13 5.32 1.32 7.15
CA THR A 13 6.43 0.66 6.48
C THR A 13 5.93 -0.53 5.69
N SER A 14 6.68 -0.88 4.65
CA SER A 14 6.50 -2.08 3.85
C SER A 14 6.98 -3.31 4.60
N GLY A 15 6.11 -3.86 5.43
CA GLY A 15 6.42 -4.90 6.42
C GLY A 15 6.59 -4.33 7.83
N LEU A 16 6.54 -5.21 8.82
CA LEU A 16 6.61 -4.83 10.24
C LEU A 16 8.05 -4.56 10.64
N LEU A 17 8.40 -3.28 10.72
CA LEU A 17 9.70 -2.79 11.18
C LEU A 17 9.53 -2.05 12.50
N LEU A 18 10.35 -2.38 13.50
CA LEU A 18 10.34 -1.72 14.81
C LEU A 18 11.68 -1.03 15.04
N PRO A 19 11.72 0.08 15.78
CA PRO A 19 12.95 0.80 16.09
C PRO A 19 13.84 0.08 17.10
N VAL A 20 13.44 -1.11 17.56
CA VAL A 20 14.15 -1.93 18.53
C VAL A 20 14.38 -3.34 18.01
N ARG A 21 15.51 -3.93 18.41
CA ARG A 21 15.98 -5.22 17.86
C ARG A 21 15.10 -6.40 18.26
N ASN A 22 14.59 -6.42 19.48
CA ASN A 22 13.78 -7.52 20.01
C ASN A 22 12.93 -7.06 21.21
N LYS A 23 12.11 -7.98 21.74
CA LYS A 23 11.12 -7.73 22.79
C LYS A 23 11.72 -7.26 24.13
N LEU A 24 13.02 -7.51 24.39
CA LEU A 24 13.68 -7.06 25.63
C LEU A 24 13.79 -5.54 25.70
N PHE A 25 13.80 -4.87 24.55
CA PHE A 25 13.88 -3.42 24.42
C PHE A 25 12.50 -2.77 24.25
N TYR A 26 11.41 -3.53 24.46
CA TYR A 26 10.07 -2.94 24.42
C TYR A 26 9.84 -2.11 25.68
N PRO A 27 9.10 -0.99 25.57
CA PRO A 27 8.55 -0.33 26.74
C PRO A 27 7.73 -1.30 27.59
N ASP A 28 7.67 -1.07 28.90
CA ASP A 28 7.06 -1.98 29.87
C ASP A 28 5.61 -2.34 29.51
N GLU A 29 4.83 -1.37 29.04
CA GLU A 29 3.44 -1.53 28.63
C GLU A 29 3.25 -2.45 27.40
N PHE A 30 4.30 -2.63 26.59
CA PHE A 30 4.30 -3.50 25.42
C PHE A 30 5.03 -4.83 25.63
N LYS A 31 5.67 -5.06 26.79
CA LYS A 31 6.48 -6.27 27.04
C LYS A 31 5.73 -7.57 26.85
N GLU A 32 4.42 -7.61 27.13
CA GLU A 32 3.57 -8.79 26.91
C GLU A 32 2.69 -8.70 25.66
N LYS A 33 2.84 -7.62 24.88
CA LYS A 33 2.09 -7.39 23.65
C LYS A 33 2.80 -7.97 22.44
N SER A 34 2.05 -8.10 21.34
CA SER A 34 2.61 -8.55 20.07
C SER A 34 3.48 -7.45 19.45
N ARG A 35 4.33 -7.85 18.48
CA ARG A 35 5.08 -6.90 17.65
C ARG A 35 4.16 -5.91 16.92
N LEU A 36 2.98 -6.37 16.50
CA LEU A 36 2.03 -5.56 15.74
C LEU A 36 1.33 -4.55 16.64
N CYS A 37 0.96 -4.95 17.85
CA CYS A 37 0.41 -4.04 18.86
C CYS A 37 1.40 -2.91 19.16
N PHE A 38 2.69 -3.25 19.39
CA PHE A 38 3.73 -2.23 19.58
C PHE A 38 3.94 -1.37 18.32
N TYR A 39 3.99 -1.97 17.14
CA TYR A 39 4.07 -1.21 15.87
C TYR A 39 2.92 -0.18 15.75
N SER A 40 1.71 -0.60 16.06
CA SER A 40 0.49 0.21 15.93
C SER A 40 0.35 1.32 16.97
N SER A 41 1.24 1.41 17.97
CA SER A 41 1.30 2.56 18.87
C SER A 41 2.06 3.75 18.25
N MET A 42 2.87 3.49 17.21
CA MET A 42 3.72 4.49 16.56
C MET A 42 3.20 4.89 15.17
N MET A 43 2.72 3.90 14.42
CA MET A 43 2.19 4.05 13.07
C MET A 43 0.70 3.72 13.02
N ASN A 44 -0.04 4.37 12.12
CA ASN A 44 -1.48 4.14 11.93
C ASN A 44 -1.79 3.24 10.71
N SER A 45 -0.77 2.75 10.02
CA SER A 45 -0.95 1.86 8.87
C SER A 45 0.24 0.95 8.66
N ILE A 46 0.02 -0.18 7.98
CA ILE A 46 1.08 -1.11 7.57
C ILE A 46 0.79 -1.70 6.20
N GLU A 47 1.82 -1.86 5.37
CA GLU A 47 1.75 -2.68 4.16
C GLU A 47 2.26 -4.09 4.49
N ILE A 48 1.34 -5.05 4.54
CA ILE A 48 1.62 -6.47 4.76
C ILE A 48 2.22 -7.06 3.48
N ASN A 49 3.55 -7.20 3.47
CA ASN A 49 4.27 -7.84 2.37
C ASN A 49 4.36 -9.36 2.48
N SER A 50 4.17 -9.94 3.66
CA SER A 50 4.17 -11.41 3.79
C SER A 50 3.08 -12.08 2.97
N SER A 51 1.95 -11.40 2.73
CA SER A 51 0.85 -11.88 1.88
C SER A 51 1.24 -12.09 0.42
N PHE A 52 2.31 -11.41 -0.04
CA PHE A 52 2.89 -11.62 -1.36
C PHE A 52 3.39 -13.05 -1.55
N TYR A 53 3.96 -13.64 -0.50
CA TYR A 53 4.56 -14.98 -0.58
C TYR A 53 3.56 -16.08 -0.20
N LYS A 54 2.66 -15.78 0.74
CA LYS A 54 1.69 -16.74 1.25
C LYS A 54 0.44 -16.02 1.70
N ILE A 55 -0.73 -16.46 1.21
CA ILE A 55 -2.03 -15.98 1.71
C ILE A 55 -2.09 -16.24 3.22
N PRO A 56 -2.33 -15.22 4.06
CA PRO A 56 -2.40 -15.41 5.51
C PRO A 56 -3.56 -16.35 5.87
N MET A 57 -3.53 -16.92 7.08
CA MET A 57 -4.70 -17.65 7.58
C MET A 57 -5.80 -16.65 7.95
N ALA A 58 -7.06 -17.04 7.75
CA ALA A 58 -8.22 -16.24 8.15
C ALA A 58 -8.16 -15.83 9.63
N SER A 59 -7.83 -16.77 10.51
CA SER A 59 -7.65 -16.52 11.95
C SER A 59 -6.52 -15.53 12.25
N THR A 60 -5.47 -15.50 11.44
CA THR A 60 -4.37 -14.55 11.58
C THR A 60 -4.82 -13.13 11.28
N VAL A 61 -5.53 -12.90 10.16
CA VAL A 61 -6.03 -11.56 9.80
C VAL A 61 -7.05 -11.06 10.83
N ALA A 62 -7.98 -11.92 11.23
CA ALA A 62 -8.96 -11.57 12.26
C ALA A 62 -8.29 -11.23 13.62
N LYS A 63 -7.20 -11.92 13.97
CA LYS A 63 -6.41 -11.60 15.17
C LYS A 63 -5.71 -10.24 15.01
N TRP A 64 -5.04 -10.00 13.89
CA TRP A 64 -4.38 -8.72 13.62
C TRP A 64 -5.34 -7.54 13.72
N ALA A 65 -6.55 -7.67 13.16
CA ALA A 65 -7.57 -6.62 13.23
C ALA A 65 -8.01 -6.29 14.66
N LYS A 66 -7.94 -7.23 15.60
CA LYS A 66 -8.25 -7.02 17.02
C LYS A 66 -7.08 -6.46 17.83
N ASP A 67 -5.87 -6.62 17.33
CA ASP A 67 -4.62 -6.33 18.07
C ASP A 67 -4.12 -4.90 17.86
N VAL A 68 -4.81 -4.11 17.02
CA VAL A 68 -4.45 -2.74 16.65
C VAL A 68 -5.62 -1.76 16.92
N PRO A 69 -5.35 -0.46 17.10
CA PRO A 69 -6.37 0.57 17.30
C PRO A 69 -7.41 0.65 16.18
N GLU A 70 -8.58 1.22 16.48
CA GLU A 70 -9.70 1.35 15.54
C GLU A 70 -9.36 2.15 14.26
N ASN A 71 -8.56 3.21 14.41
CA ASN A 71 -8.10 4.04 13.30
C ASN A 71 -6.94 3.42 12.51
N PHE A 72 -6.46 2.23 12.87
CA PHE A 72 -5.38 1.58 12.12
C PHE A 72 -5.89 1.04 10.78
N ARG A 73 -5.05 1.07 9.73
CA ARG A 73 -5.38 0.54 8.40
C ARG A 73 -4.37 -0.50 7.94
N PHE A 74 -4.87 -1.64 7.47
CA PHE A 74 -4.07 -2.67 6.83
C PHE A 74 -4.10 -2.48 5.33
N THR A 75 -2.92 -2.47 4.74
CA THR A 75 -2.74 -2.61 3.30
C THR A 75 -2.11 -3.96 3.00
N PHE A 76 -2.64 -4.69 2.04
CA PHE A 76 -2.11 -6.01 1.68
C PHE A 76 -1.48 -5.98 0.30
N LYS A 77 -0.32 -6.63 0.15
CA LYS A 77 0.26 -6.88 -1.16
C LYS A 77 -0.33 -8.16 -1.75
N LEU A 78 -0.92 -8.06 -2.94
CA LEU A 78 -1.52 -9.20 -3.64
C LEU A 78 -0.48 -10.31 -3.86
N SER A 79 -0.91 -11.56 -3.74
CA SER A 79 -0.03 -12.74 -3.84
C SER A 79 0.73 -12.80 -5.17
N LYS A 80 2.01 -13.20 -5.12
CA LYS A 80 2.84 -13.45 -6.30
C LYS A 80 2.26 -14.53 -7.21
N MET A 81 1.48 -15.46 -6.66
CA MET A 81 0.80 -16.51 -7.43
C MET A 81 -0.27 -15.94 -8.37
N ILE A 82 -0.62 -14.66 -8.22
CA ILE A 82 -1.55 -13.95 -9.10
C ILE A 82 -0.77 -13.05 -10.05
N THR A 83 0.14 -12.22 -9.53
CA THR A 83 0.77 -11.16 -10.35
C THR A 83 2.08 -11.55 -11.05
N HIS A 84 2.72 -12.66 -10.66
CA HIS A 84 4.08 -13.02 -11.14
C HIS A 84 4.13 -14.30 -11.98
N ASN A 85 2.99 -14.84 -12.39
CA ASN A 85 2.96 -15.97 -13.31
C ASN A 85 3.32 -15.54 -14.73
N LYS A 86 3.88 -16.47 -15.52
CA LYS A 86 4.23 -16.22 -16.92
C LYS A 86 3.00 -15.74 -17.69
N GLY A 87 3.16 -14.63 -18.42
CA GLY A 87 2.08 -14.03 -19.20
C GLY A 87 0.93 -13.44 -18.38
N LEU A 88 1.09 -13.31 -17.06
CA LEU A 88 0.02 -12.97 -16.12
C LEU A 88 -1.13 -13.99 -16.16
N ALA A 89 -0.82 -15.28 -16.39
CA ALA A 89 -1.81 -16.34 -16.30
C ALA A 89 -2.11 -16.67 -14.83
N PHE A 90 -3.22 -16.16 -14.30
CA PHE A 90 -3.65 -16.40 -12.92
C PHE A 90 -4.98 -17.17 -12.88
N ASP A 91 -5.24 -17.80 -11.75
CA ASP A 91 -6.53 -18.44 -11.45
C ASP A 91 -7.44 -17.44 -10.70
N PRO A 92 -8.62 -17.08 -11.24
CA PRO A 92 -9.57 -16.19 -10.57
C PRO A 92 -10.00 -16.66 -9.17
N GLU A 93 -10.06 -17.97 -8.92
CA GLU A 93 -10.43 -18.48 -7.58
C GLU A 93 -9.34 -18.14 -6.55
N SER A 94 -8.08 -18.07 -6.96
CA SER A 94 -6.98 -17.60 -6.11
C SER A 94 -7.13 -16.12 -5.72
N VAL A 95 -7.66 -15.27 -6.61
CA VAL A 95 -8.00 -13.86 -6.30
C VAL A 95 -9.11 -13.81 -5.27
N LYS A 96 -10.20 -14.52 -5.52
CA LYS A 96 -11.36 -14.59 -4.62
C LYS A 96 -10.97 -15.06 -3.22
N LYS A 97 -10.22 -16.15 -3.11
CA LYS A 97 -9.71 -16.67 -1.83
C LYS A 97 -8.85 -15.64 -1.10
N PHE A 98 -7.98 -14.93 -1.82
CA PHE A 98 -7.16 -13.87 -1.23
C PHE A 98 -8.04 -12.75 -0.66
N MET A 99 -8.97 -12.23 -1.47
CA MET A 99 -9.87 -11.13 -1.10
C MET A 99 -10.77 -11.49 0.10
N GLN A 100 -11.29 -12.72 0.13
CA GLN A 100 -12.09 -13.22 1.26
C GLN A 100 -11.29 -13.23 2.58
N VAL A 101 -10.04 -13.69 2.54
CA VAL A 101 -9.19 -13.76 3.74
C VAL A 101 -8.86 -12.36 4.25
N ILE A 102 -8.40 -11.46 3.38
CA ILE A 102 -7.99 -10.11 3.81
C ILE A 102 -9.18 -9.27 4.28
N SER A 103 -10.40 -9.57 3.80
CA SER A 103 -11.63 -8.89 4.23
C SER A 103 -11.93 -9.04 5.72
N LEU A 104 -11.32 -10.02 6.39
CA LEU A 104 -11.37 -10.16 7.85
C LEU A 104 -10.62 -9.04 8.60
N ALA A 105 -9.98 -8.11 7.89
CA ALA A 105 -9.54 -6.84 8.44
C ALA A 105 -10.72 -5.94 8.90
N GLY A 106 -11.95 -6.23 8.46
CA GLY A 106 -13.17 -5.52 8.89
C GLY A 106 -13.14 -4.04 8.50
N ASP A 107 -13.40 -3.14 9.46
CA ASP A 107 -13.35 -1.69 9.23
C ASP A 107 -11.92 -1.12 9.13
N LYS A 108 -10.90 -1.98 9.28
CA LYS A 108 -9.48 -1.61 9.20
C LYS A 108 -8.88 -1.85 7.81
N LYS A 109 -9.70 -2.01 6.77
CA LYS A 109 -9.26 -2.11 5.37
C LYS A 109 -8.67 -0.76 4.93
N GLY A 110 -7.43 -0.78 4.44
CA GLY A 110 -6.77 0.37 3.81
C GLY A 110 -6.75 0.17 2.30
N CYS A 111 -5.62 -0.34 1.79
CA CYS A 111 -5.42 -0.54 0.37
C CYS A 111 -5.14 -2.01 0.00
N LEU A 112 -5.35 -2.32 -1.28
CA LEU A 112 -4.77 -3.50 -1.91
C LEU A 112 -3.70 -3.05 -2.89
N LEU A 113 -2.45 -3.45 -2.63
CA LEU A 113 -1.34 -3.24 -3.56
C LEU A 113 -1.27 -4.37 -4.58
N VAL A 114 -1.41 -4.03 -5.86
CA VAL A 114 -1.29 -4.95 -7.00
C VAL A 114 -0.02 -4.62 -7.77
N GLN A 115 1.10 -5.21 -7.33
CA GLN A 115 2.42 -4.97 -7.93
C GLN A 115 2.77 -6.03 -8.98
N PHE A 116 3.15 -5.59 -10.18
CA PHE A 116 3.52 -6.45 -11.31
C PHE A 116 5.03 -6.48 -11.54
N PRO A 117 5.63 -7.64 -11.90
CA PRO A 117 7.05 -7.69 -12.22
C PRO A 117 7.37 -6.98 -13.56
N PRO A 118 8.65 -6.66 -13.84
CA PRO A 118 9.06 -6.00 -15.10
C PRO A 118 8.73 -6.79 -16.38
N GLY A 119 8.44 -8.08 -16.25
CA GLY A 119 8.04 -8.95 -17.37
C GLY A 119 6.60 -8.76 -17.83
N VAL A 120 5.74 -8.15 -17.01
CA VAL A 120 4.38 -7.76 -17.43
C VAL A 120 4.48 -6.46 -18.21
N ARG A 121 3.95 -6.45 -19.43
CA ARG A 121 4.05 -5.35 -20.39
C ARG A 121 2.69 -5.10 -21.05
N ILE A 122 2.60 -4.07 -21.88
CA ILE A 122 1.37 -3.75 -22.64
C ILE A 122 0.80 -4.92 -23.46
N GLY A 123 1.65 -5.86 -23.91
CA GLY A 123 1.17 -7.09 -24.57
C GLY A 123 0.32 -8.00 -23.68
N ASN A 124 0.30 -7.78 -22.36
CA ASN A 124 -0.54 -8.49 -21.40
C ASN A 124 -1.86 -7.76 -21.11
N LEU A 125 -2.26 -6.75 -21.91
CA LEU A 125 -3.43 -5.91 -21.66
C LEU A 125 -4.69 -6.72 -21.34
N ASN A 126 -5.00 -7.75 -22.11
CA ASN A 126 -6.17 -8.60 -21.87
C ASN A 126 -6.15 -9.28 -20.49
N GLN A 127 -4.98 -9.72 -20.03
CA GLN A 127 -4.83 -10.34 -18.70
C GLN A 127 -4.88 -9.29 -17.58
N LEU A 128 -4.38 -8.08 -17.83
CA LEU A 128 -4.53 -6.95 -16.91
C LEU A 128 -6.01 -6.58 -16.74
N THR A 129 -6.76 -6.44 -17.83
CA THR A 129 -8.21 -6.18 -17.81
C THR A 129 -8.95 -7.26 -17.03
N LEU A 130 -8.65 -8.55 -17.30
CA LEU A 130 -9.28 -9.66 -16.59
C LEU A 130 -9.00 -9.61 -15.08
N LEU A 131 -7.77 -9.29 -14.68
CA LEU A 131 -7.41 -9.17 -13.26
C LEU A 131 -8.13 -8.00 -12.60
N MET A 132 -8.16 -6.83 -13.24
CA MET A 132 -8.84 -5.63 -12.73
C MET A 132 -10.33 -5.89 -12.54
N ALA A 133 -10.99 -6.51 -13.53
CA ALA A 133 -12.39 -6.92 -13.43
C ALA A 133 -12.62 -7.91 -12.29
N CYS A 134 -11.77 -8.94 -12.17
CA CYS A 134 -11.87 -9.94 -11.10
C CYS A 134 -11.72 -9.32 -9.70
N LEU A 135 -10.78 -8.39 -9.54
CA LEU A 135 -10.58 -7.65 -8.30
C LEU A 135 -11.82 -6.83 -7.92
N ARG A 136 -12.40 -6.09 -8.88
CA ARG A 136 -13.60 -5.29 -8.65
C ARG A 136 -14.83 -6.17 -8.36
N GLU A 137 -14.96 -7.31 -9.03
CA GLU A 137 -16.03 -8.28 -8.76
C GLU A 137 -15.91 -8.89 -7.35
N CYS A 138 -14.69 -9.04 -6.83
CA CYS A 138 -14.45 -9.50 -5.46
C CYS A 138 -14.62 -8.39 -4.39
N ASP A 139 -14.65 -7.11 -4.80
CA ASP A 139 -14.80 -5.93 -3.94
C ASP A 139 -15.91 -5.00 -4.47
N LYS A 140 -17.12 -5.55 -4.66
CA LYS A 140 -18.28 -4.80 -5.19
C LYS A 140 -18.68 -3.61 -4.32
N ALA A 141 -18.47 -3.72 -3.02
CA ALA A 141 -18.75 -2.64 -2.07
C ALA A 141 -17.76 -1.47 -2.18
N GLY A 142 -16.60 -1.69 -2.83
CA GLY A 142 -15.53 -0.70 -2.90
C GLY A 142 -14.91 -0.43 -1.53
N ASP A 143 -14.77 -1.46 -0.70
CA ASP A 143 -14.20 -1.31 0.65
C ASP A 143 -12.67 -1.18 0.61
N TRP A 144 -12.03 -1.58 -0.50
CA TRP A 144 -10.59 -1.50 -0.68
C TRP A 144 -10.21 -0.40 -1.67
N ASN A 145 -9.23 0.41 -1.28
CA ASN A 145 -8.50 1.27 -2.20
C ASN A 145 -7.47 0.44 -2.97
N ILE A 146 -7.80 0.03 -4.19
CA ILE A 146 -6.95 -0.86 -4.98
C ILE A 146 -5.99 -0.03 -5.83
N ALA A 147 -4.68 -0.22 -5.65
CA ALA A 147 -3.65 0.52 -6.36
C ALA A 147 -2.70 -0.42 -7.12
N LEU A 148 -2.44 -0.10 -8.39
CA LEU A 148 -1.58 -0.89 -9.28
C LEU A 148 -0.18 -0.28 -9.34
N GLU A 149 0.83 -1.13 -9.22
CA GLU A 149 2.23 -0.73 -9.33
C GLU A 149 2.91 -1.45 -10.49
N PHE A 150 3.22 -0.68 -11.53
CA PHE A 150 3.86 -1.19 -12.74
C PHE A 150 5.38 -1.05 -12.65
N ARG A 151 6.10 -2.07 -13.14
CA ARG A 151 7.58 -2.06 -13.18
C ARG A 151 8.14 -1.98 -14.59
N HIS A 152 7.29 -1.64 -15.57
CA HIS A 152 7.67 -1.52 -16.96
C HIS A 152 6.99 -0.31 -17.61
N VAL A 153 7.79 0.52 -18.30
CA VAL A 153 7.35 1.81 -18.83
C VAL A 153 6.25 1.71 -19.89
N SER A 154 6.15 0.59 -20.60
CA SER A 154 5.10 0.40 -21.61
C SER A 154 3.68 0.34 -21.03
N LEU A 155 3.53 0.25 -19.71
CA LEU A 155 2.23 0.28 -19.04
C LEU A 155 1.80 1.70 -18.64
N TYR A 156 2.66 2.71 -18.81
CA TYR A 156 2.32 4.11 -18.64
C TYR A 156 1.80 4.67 -19.97
N CYS A 157 0.60 4.24 -20.36
CA CYS A 157 -0.04 4.66 -21.60
C CYS A 157 -1.56 4.79 -21.44
N GLU A 158 -2.18 5.51 -22.37
CA GLU A 158 -3.59 5.85 -22.33
C GLU A 158 -4.52 4.64 -22.20
N GLN A 159 -4.21 3.51 -22.86
CA GLN A 159 -5.04 2.30 -22.74
C GLN A 159 -5.11 1.79 -21.29
N VAL A 160 -4.00 1.86 -20.55
CA VAL A 160 -3.95 1.42 -19.16
C VAL A 160 -4.64 2.44 -18.25
N TYR A 161 -4.46 3.74 -18.50
CA TYR A 161 -5.13 4.79 -17.72
C TYR A 161 -6.65 4.69 -17.84
N ARG A 162 -7.18 4.51 -19.05
CA ARG A 162 -8.62 4.31 -19.27
C ARG A 162 -9.17 3.09 -18.52
N LEU A 163 -8.40 1.98 -18.48
CA LEU A 163 -8.80 0.79 -17.71
C LEU A 163 -8.81 1.08 -16.20
N LEU A 164 -7.82 1.80 -15.70
CA LEU A 164 -7.79 2.18 -14.28
C LEU A 164 -9.00 3.03 -13.92
N ASP A 165 -9.36 4.00 -14.76
CA ASP A 165 -10.55 4.83 -14.57
C ASP A 165 -11.84 4.02 -14.65
N GLU A 166 -11.98 3.13 -15.64
CA GLU A 166 -13.14 2.25 -15.83
C GLU A 166 -13.42 1.38 -14.60
N TYR A 167 -12.37 0.84 -13.97
CA TYR A 167 -12.51 -0.01 -12.78
C TYR A 167 -12.37 0.76 -11.45
N GLY A 168 -12.15 2.08 -11.48
CA GLY A 168 -11.92 2.91 -10.31
C GLY A 168 -10.70 2.46 -9.49
N LEU A 169 -9.59 2.18 -10.15
CA LEU A 169 -8.35 1.67 -9.55
C LEU A 169 -7.25 2.73 -9.62
N GLY A 170 -6.50 2.89 -8.54
CA GLY A 170 -5.42 3.87 -8.47
C GLY A 170 -4.13 3.37 -9.09
N MET A 171 -3.24 4.30 -9.40
CA MET A 171 -1.85 4.00 -9.71
C MET A 171 -0.99 4.32 -8.48
N VAL A 172 -0.03 3.44 -8.18
CA VAL A 172 0.96 3.71 -7.15
C VAL A 172 1.96 4.73 -7.67
N ILE A 173 2.15 5.82 -6.93
CA ILE A 173 3.24 6.77 -7.14
C ILE A 173 4.48 6.21 -6.44
N GLN A 174 5.56 6.03 -7.20
CA GLN A 174 6.75 5.32 -6.76
C GLN A 174 8.01 5.89 -7.41
N ASP A 175 9.12 5.71 -6.71
CA ASP A 175 10.48 6.14 -7.07
C ASP A 175 11.37 4.96 -7.46
N LYS A 176 10.81 3.96 -8.17
CA LYS A 176 11.53 2.78 -8.61
C LYS A 176 11.87 2.84 -10.11
N PRO A 177 13.12 3.17 -10.48
CA PRO A 177 13.58 3.06 -11.85
C PRO A 177 13.50 1.63 -12.41
N PRO A 178 13.34 1.49 -13.74
CA PRO A 178 13.13 2.56 -14.73
C PRO A 178 11.65 3.04 -14.81
N ALA A 179 10.78 2.54 -13.94
CA ALA A 179 9.34 2.71 -14.03
C ALA A 179 8.82 3.72 -13.01
N ASN A 180 9.41 4.91 -12.95
CA ASN A 180 8.89 5.99 -12.11
C ASN A 180 7.50 6.39 -12.63
N THR A 181 6.54 6.50 -11.71
CA THR A 181 5.16 6.82 -12.06
C THR A 181 5.06 8.30 -12.44
N PRO A 182 4.48 8.65 -13.59
CA PRO A 182 4.14 10.04 -13.87
C PRO A 182 3.15 10.57 -12.83
N MET A 183 3.32 11.82 -12.38
CA MET A 183 2.28 12.48 -11.59
C MET A 183 1.08 12.72 -12.51
N LEU A 184 -0.02 12.02 -12.24
CA LEU A 184 -1.26 12.11 -12.98
C LEU A 184 -2.37 12.54 -12.03
N ASP A 185 -3.15 13.52 -12.44
CA ASP A 185 -4.38 13.87 -11.74
C ASP A 185 -5.37 12.71 -11.90
N THR A 186 -6.05 12.38 -10.80
CA THR A 186 -7.04 11.32 -10.75
C THR A 186 -8.24 11.79 -9.96
N ASP A 187 -9.46 11.43 -10.38
CA ASP A 187 -10.69 11.73 -9.65
C ASP A 187 -10.91 10.79 -8.45
N LEU A 188 -10.00 9.85 -8.22
CA LEU A 188 -10.07 8.96 -7.05
C LEU A 188 -9.95 9.76 -5.75
N ASN A 189 -10.66 9.30 -4.74
CA ASN A 189 -10.65 9.86 -3.39
C ASN A 189 -9.46 9.38 -2.54
N PHE A 190 -8.45 8.75 -3.16
CA PHE A 190 -7.26 8.28 -2.46
C PHE A 190 -5.99 8.41 -3.30
N VAL A 191 -4.85 8.47 -2.62
CA VAL A 191 -3.51 8.47 -3.21
C VAL A 191 -2.66 7.41 -2.53
N TYR A 192 -1.80 6.72 -3.29
CA TYR A 192 -0.91 5.69 -2.78
C TYR A 192 0.54 6.01 -3.16
N LEU A 193 1.39 6.28 -2.16
CA LEU A 193 2.83 6.53 -2.31
C LEU A 193 3.66 5.32 -1.83
N ARG A 194 4.69 4.93 -2.61
CA ARG A 194 5.69 3.91 -2.23
C ARG A 194 7.12 4.39 -2.46
N PHE A 195 7.83 4.54 -1.36
CA PHE A 195 9.22 4.99 -1.30
C PHE A 195 10.17 3.79 -1.23
N HIS A 196 10.92 3.51 -2.29
CA HIS A 196 11.79 2.34 -2.46
C HIS A 196 13.25 2.60 -2.06
N GLY A 197 13.56 3.73 -1.46
CA GLY A 197 14.91 4.24 -1.19
C GLY A 197 15.48 5.03 -2.37
N PRO A 198 16.47 5.91 -2.14
CA PRO A 198 17.14 6.63 -3.21
C PRO A 198 17.60 5.69 -4.34
N GLY A 199 17.21 6.03 -5.57
CA GLY A 199 17.46 5.22 -6.76
C GLY A 199 16.73 3.86 -6.80
N GLY A 200 15.77 3.61 -5.91
CA GLY A 200 15.04 2.35 -5.80
C GLY A 200 15.84 1.19 -5.18
N SER A 201 16.81 1.52 -4.31
CA SER A 201 17.80 0.57 -3.76
C SER A 201 17.32 -0.29 -2.57
N TYR A 202 16.14 -0.02 -2.04
CA TYR A 202 15.59 -0.53 -0.78
C TYR A 202 16.42 -0.15 0.47
N ARG A 203 17.37 0.77 0.32
CA ARG A 203 18.35 1.20 1.34
C ARG A 203 18.41 2.72 1.40
N GLY A 204 19.27 3.22 2.30
CA GLY A 204 19.58 4.65 2.42
C GLY A 204 18.47 5.45 3.10
N SER A 205 18.68 6.76 3.08
CA SER A 205 17.74 7.77 3.59
C SER A 205 17.47 8.80 2.51
N TYR A 206 16.26 9.36 2.50
CA TYR A 206 15.95 10.50 1.64
C TYR A 206 16.50 11.78 2.26
N GLN A 207 16.67 12.79 1.40
CA GLN A 207 17.02 14.14 1.83
C GLN A 207 15.75 14.86 2.32
N ASP A 208 15.93 15.79 3.26
CA ASP A 208 14.83 16.54 3.87
C ASP A 208 14.03 17.37 2.85
N ASP A 209 14.69 17.88 1.80
CA ASP A 209 14.04 18.61 0.72
C ASP A 209 13.00 17.75 -0.01
N LEU A 210 13.33 16.48 -0.30
CA LEU A 210 12.39 15.55 -0.93
C LEU A 210 11.22 15.23 0.02
N MET A 211 11.47 15.05 1.30
CA MET A 211 10.41 14.83 2.28
C MET A 211 9.49 16.05 2.41
N SER A 212 10.06 17.26 2.34
CA SER A 212 9.32 18.52 2.36
C SER A 212 8.46 18.70 1.11
N GLU A 213 8.98 18.35 -0.06
CA GLU A 213 8.26 18.36 -1.33
C GLU A 213 7.05 17.41 -1.28
N TYR A 214 7.27 16.14 -0.90
CA TYR A 214 6.15 15.19 -0.78
C TYR A 214 5.17 15.56 0.33
N ALA A 215 5.62 16.18 1.43
CA ALA A 215 4.71 16.69 2.45
C ALA A 215 3.77 17.77 1.87
N ALA A 216 4.26 18.63 0.97
CA ALA A 216 3.43 19.61 0.28
C ALA A 216 2.37 18.93 -0.59
N TYR A 217 2.76 17.99 -1.45
CA TYR A 217 1.81 17.23 -2.28
C TYR A 217 0.76 16.48 -1.44
N ILE A 218 1.17 15.87 -0.33
CA ILE A 218 0.25 15.16 0.58
C ILE A 218 -0.78 16.12 1.16
N ARG A 219 -0.36 17.32 1.61
CA ARG A 219 -1.28 18.32 2.14
C ARG A 219 -2.25 18.84 1.08
N GLU A 220 -1.79 19.04 -0.15
CA GLU A 220 -2.65 19.43 -1.29
C GLU A 220 -3.73 18.38 -1.56
N TRP A 221 -3.34 17.10 -1.69
CA TRP A 221 -4.30 16.01 -1.87
C TRP A 221 -5.29 15.88 -0.71
N MET A 222 -4.83 16.07 0.54
CA MET A 222 -5.72 16.08 1.69
C MET A 222 -6.70 17.26 1.65
N ALA A 223 -6.26 18.45 1.23
CA ALA A 223 -7.13 19.61 1.04
C ALA A 223 -8.18 19.39 -0.07
N GLU A 224 -7.85 18.59 -1.09
CA GLU A 224 -8.79 18.13 -2.13
C GLU A 224 -9.75 17.03 -1.65
N GLY A 225 -9.66 16.58 -0.41
CA GLY A 225 -10.54 15.55 0.15
C GLY A 225 -10.04 14.11 -0.03
N LYS A 226 -8.80 13.92 -0.50
CA LYS A 226 -8.24 12.59 -0.75
C LYS A 226 -7.66 11.97 0.54
N THR A 227 -7.82 10.66 0.67
CA THR A 227 -7.14 9.86 1.69
C THR A 227 -5.77 9.44 1.17
N VAL A 228 -4.70 9.74 1.90
CA VAL A 228 -3.33 9.47 1.42
C VAL A 228 -2.72 8.32 2.20
N TYR A 229 -2.22 7.32 1.47
CA TYR A 229 -1.51 6.17 2.01
C TYR A 229 -0.05 6.21 1.60
N THR A 230 0.85 6.16 2.58
CA THR A 230 2.29 6.23 2.34
C THR A 230 3.03 5.06 2.97
N TYR A 231 3.86 4.39 2.17
CA TYR A 231 4.68 3.27 2.64
C TYR A 231 6.16 3.44 2.31
N PHE A 232 7.00 3.35 3.33
CA PHE A 232 8.45 3.29 3.19
C PHE A 232 8.92 1.84 3.06
N ASN A 233 9.52 1.55 1.91
CA ASN A 233 10.04 0.26 1.49
C ASN A 233 11.57 0.22 1.44
N ASN A 234 12.26 1.29 1.82
CA ASN A 234 13.70 1.31 2.12
C ASN A 234 14.03 0.66 3.47
N THR A 235 13.43 -0.50 3.75
CA THR A 235 13.48 -1.18 5.06
C THR A 235 14.86 -1.76 5.41
N MET A 236 15.80 -1.75 4.47
CA MET A 236 17.21 -2.05 4.70
C MET A 236 18.05 -0.78 4.93
N GLY A 237 17.40 0.37 5.12
CA GLY A 237 17.97 1.66 5.46
C GLY A 237 17.10 2.39 6.49
N GLU A 238 16.93 3.70 6.35
CA GLU A 238 16.35 4.58 7.37
C GLU A 238 14.82 4.71 7.25
N ALA A 239 14.09 3.66 6.86
CA ALA A 239 12.65 3.71 6.59
C ALA A 239 11.82 4.30 7.76
N ILE A 240 12.17 3.96 9.01
CA ILE A 240 11.48 4.50 10.19
C ILE A 240 11.73 6.00 10.34
N ALA A 241 12.98 6.45 10.20
CA ALA A 241 13.32 7.86 10.33
C ALA A 241 12.63 8.69 9.25
N ASN A 242 12.70 8.25 7.99
CA ASN A 242 12.02 8.94 6.88
C ASN A 242 10.49 8.99 7.04
N LEU A 243 9.88 7.91 7.57
CA LEU A 243 8.46 7.89 7.90
C LEU A 243 8.12 8.98 8.92
N PHE A 244 8.85 9.06 10.02
CA PHE A 244 8.59 10.06 11.05
C PHE A 244 8.85 11.48 10.54
N THR A 245 9.94 11.72 9.81
CA THR A 245 10.21 13.02 9.18
C THR A 245 9.04 13.45 8.30
N LEU A 246 8.58 12.58 7.39
CA LEU A 246 7.46 12.92 6.51
C LEU A 246 6.15 13.11 7.28
N LYS A 247 5.87 12.26 8.26
CA LYS A 247 4.68 12.37 9.11
C LYS A 247 4.66 13.70 9.86
N ASP A 248 5.78 14.08 10.48
CA ASP A 248 5.91 15.32 11.23
C ASP A 248 5.76 16.53 10.29
N LEU A 249 6.32 16.50 9.08
CA LEU A 249 6.14 17.55 8.09
C LEU A 249 4.68 17.66 7.61
N VAL A 250 3.94 16.55 7.52
CA VAL A 250 2.53 16.54 7.11
C VAL A 250 1.61 17.03 8.25
N THR A 251 1.88 16.65 9.51
CA THR A 251 0.98 16.92 10.65
C THR A 251 1.40 18.07 11.57
N GLY A 252 2.64 18.54 11.48
CA GLY A 252 3.27 19.47 12.42
C GLY A 252 3.10 20.96 12.09
N LEU A 253 2.17 21.32 11.21
CA LEU A 253 1.76 22.70 10.92
C LEU A 253 0.28 22.89 11.26
#